data_AF-A0A4Y7U0B7-F1
#
_entry.id   AF-A0A4Y7U0B7-F1
#
_cell.length_a   1.000
_cell.length_b   1.000
_cell.length_c   1.000
_cell.angle_alpha   90.00
_cell.angle_beta   90.00
_cell.angle_gamma   90.00
#
_symmetry.space_group_name_H-M   'P 1'
#
loop_
_entity.id
_entity.type
_entity.pdbx_description
1 polymer ?
#
loop_
_entity_poly.entity_id
_entity_poly.type
_entity_poly.pdbx_seq_one_letter_code
_entity_poly.pdbx_strand_id
1 'polypeptide(L)'
;MSNWMNSFLTRGMPSLDDAVSHLTSVLQDPMQMTGCRTQLQMTVLHIQGVMGKTRLEMAVHKFGKVHPELLRAGVRFLTKRRSSFEHEVMLKLLATRPCSCKVCEMTANIGHSVGDGTQILARMVTLVINLLNGQIDGLHQHKFRSEHSDKGAGSQLWPQGPDDLLPFGVQDSVEGLVQWASGDIGCEDAILILSGKLSVFYAPLAKSVLSAPYAALKVPIQFLERNMKKRRDPTLSPQEDALTFVNKARGVVSLFNSLDIAGGPALSNALFPMGEWAFPIFDKVTIVDYIKCNSP
;
A
#
# COMPACT_ATOMS: atom_id res chain seq x y z
N MET A 1 21.67 25.13 8.55
CA MET A 1 21.12 23.76 8.49
C MET A 1 21.68 22.80 9.56
N SER A 2 22.65 23.18 10.40
CA SER A 2 23.34 22.28 11.35
C SER A 2 22.82 22.26 12.80
N ASN A 3 21.94 23.18 13.20
CA ASN A 3 21.49 23.27 14.61
C ASN A 3 20.19 22.52 14.93
N TRP A 4 19.36 22.13 13.96
CA TRP A 4 18.15 21.34 14.25
C TRP A 4 18.51 19.90 14.66
N MET A 5 19.52 19.30 14.02
CA MET A 5 19.94 17.93 14.33
C MET A 5 20.43 17.82 15.77
N ASN A 6 21.11 18.85 16.29
CA ASN A 6 21.64 18.86 17.65
C ASN A 6 20.55 18.96 18.74
N SER A 7 19.45 19.68 18.50
CA SER A 7 18.30 19.67 19.42
C SER A 7 17.57 18.32 19.40
N PHE A 8 17.42 17.72 18.21
CA PHE A 8 16.87 16.36 18.03
C PHE A 8 17.69 15.26 18.72
N LEU A 9 19.01 15.43 18.81
CA LEU A 9 19.92 14.46 19.44
C LEU A 9 19.80 14.41 20.97
N THR A 10 19.22 15.42 21.63
CA THR A 10 19.10 15.44 23.11
C THR A 10 17.99 14.55 23.67
N ARG A 11 17.03 14.09 22.84
CA ARG A 11 16.07 13.02 23.18
C ARG A 11 16.19 11.76 22.31
N GLY A 12 17.16 11.73 21.40
CA GLY A 12 17.38 10.65 20.45
C GLY A 12 16.29 10.55 19.39
N MET A 13 16.68 10.30 18.13
CA MET A 13 15.73 9.61 17.24
C MET A 13 15.34 8.29 17.94
N PRO A 14 14.06 7.88 17.91
CA PRO A 14 13.70 6.54 18.34
C PRO A 14 14.59 5.55 17.59
N SER A 15 15.02 4.48 18.28
CA SER A 15 15.77 3.43 17.60
C SER A 15 14.92 2.85 16.46
N LEU A 16 15.56 2.18 15.50
CA LEU A 16 14.80 1.54 14.41
C LEU A 16 13.77 0.55 14.97
N ASP A 17 14.14 -0.20 16.01
CA ASP A 17 13.25 -1.15 16.68
C ASP A 17 12.07 -0.45 17.34
N ASP A 18 12.29 0.70 18.00
CA ASP A 18 11.20 1.51 18.56
C ASP A 18 10.25 2.04 17.48
N ALA A 19 10.82 2.49 16.34
CA ALA A 19 10.04 2.96 15.20
C ALA A 19 9.19 1.83 14.60
N VAL A 20 9.78 0.64 14.43
CA VAL A 20 9.06 -0.55 13.95
C VAL A 20 7.97 -0.96 14.95
N SER A 21 8.28 -1.02 16.24
CA SER A 21 7.31 -1.35 17.29
C SER A 21 6.15 -0.35 17.31
N HIS A 22 6.44 0.95 17.19
CA HIS A 22 5.42 1.98 17.14
C HIS A 22 4.51 1.80 15.92
N LEU A 23 5.08 1.69 14.70
CA LEU A 23 4.29 1.48 13.50
C LEU A 23 3.47 0.18 13.57
N THR A 24 4.05 -0.89 14.09
CA THR A 24 3.36 -2.17 14.29
C THR A 24 2.15 -2.01 15.20
N SER A 25 2.29 -1.30 16.33
CA SER A 25 1.17 -1.03 17.25
C SER A 25 0.06 -0.20 16.59
N VAL A 26 0.43 0.82 15.79
CA VAL A 26 -0.53 1.65 15.05
C VAL A 26 -1.32 0.81 14.05
N LEU A 27 -0.67 -0.13 13.37
CA LEU A 27 -1.32 -1.00 12.38
C LEU A 27 -2.21 -2.07 13.04
N GLN A 28 -1.82 -2.58 14.21
CA GLN A 28 -2.60 -3.55 14.98
C GLN A 28 -3.89 -2.96 15.52
N ASP A 29 -3.82 -1.75 16.08
CA ASP A 29 -4.98 -1.05 16.62
C ASP A 29 -4.99 0.44 16.23
N PRO A 30 -5.38 0.75 14.98
CA PRO A 30 -5.36 2.13 14.48
C PRO A 30 -6.38 3.02 15.18
N MET A 31 -7.40 2.45 15.83
CA MET A 31 -8.42 3.20 16.57
C MET A 31 -7.92 3.60 17.96
N GLN A 32 -7.02 2.81 18.55
CA GLN A 32 -6.39 3.08 19.85
C GLN A 32 -4.95 3.58 19.72
N MET A 33 -4.56 4.10 18.54
CA MET A 33 -3.20 4.60 18.30
C MET A 33 -2.76 5.48 19.47
N THR A 34 -1.59 5.23 20.03
CA THR A 34 -0.96 6.13 21.00
C THR A 34 0.01 7.03 20.25
N GLY A 35 0.20 8.26 20.73
CA GLY A 35 1.03 9.24 20.03
C GLY A 35 0.29 10.01 18.95
N CYS A 36 1.03 10.80 18.17
CA CYS A 36 0.44 11.77 17.27
C CYS A 36 1.01 11.77 15.86
N ARG A 37 0.33 12.50 14.96
CA ARG A 37 0.62 12.52 13.52
C ARG A 37 2.09 12.75 13.19
N THR A 38 2.75 13.69 13.86
CA THR A 38 4.18 13.96 13.63
C THR A 38 5.07 12.80 14.07
N GLN A 39 4.74 12.12 15.17
CA GLN A 39 5.48 10.92 15.60
C GLN A 39 5.31 9.79 14.59
N LEU A 40 4.10 9.58 14.07
CA LEU A 40 3.84 8.61 13.01
C LEU A 40 4.62 8.96 11.74
N GLN A 41 4.61 10.23 11.32
CA GLN A 41 5.38 10.69 10.16
C GLN A 41 6.88 10.45 10.33
N MET A 42 7.44 10.82 11.49
CA MET A 42 8.85 10.60 11.78
C MET A 42 9.21 9.12 11.81
N THR A 43 8.33 8.28 12.34
CA THR A 43 8.47 6.82 12.34
C THR A 43 8.54 6.27 10.92
N VAL A 44 7.58 6.66 10.07
CA VAL A 44 7.53 6.25 8.65
C VAL A 44 8.78 6.72 7.90
N LEU A 45 9.17 7.99 8.07
CA LEU A 45 10.37 8.56 7.44
C LEU A 45 11.66 7.89 7.91
N HIS A 46 11.74 7.51 9.19
CA HIS A 46 12.90 6.82 9.73
C HIS A 46 13.06 5.43 9.11
N ILE A 47 11.99 4.64 9.08
CA ILE A 47 11.98 3.30 8.46
C ILE A 47 12.31 3.42 6.96
N GLN A 48 11.66 4.35 6.25
CA GLN A 48 11.95 4.62 4.83
C GLN A 48 13.41 5.04 4.61
N GLY A 49 13.95 5.89 5.47
CA GLY A 49 15.33 6.36 5.40
C GLY A 49 16.34 5.23 5.58
N VAL A 50 16.08 4.28 6.48
CA VAL A 50 16.92 3.09 6.65
C VAL A 50 16.88 2.22 5.39
N MET A 51 15.70 1.94 4.84
CA MET A 51 15.58 1.13 3.62
C MET A 51 16.17 1.81 2.39
N GLY A 52 15.97 3.12 2.25
CA GLY A 52 16.41 3.92 1.10
C GLY A 52 17.93 4.08 1.02
N LYS A 53 18.63 4.08 2.17
CA LYS A 53 20.11 4.09 2.22
C LYS A 53 20.74 2.84 1.59
N THR A 54 19.99 1.74 1.54
CA THR A 54 20.51 0.45 1.07
C THR A 54 20.25 0.15 -0.40
N ARG A 55 19.38 0.90 -1.13
CA ARG A 55 19.05 0.84 -2.57
C ARG A 55 18.87 -0.54 -3.26
N LEU A 56 19.01 -1.64 -2.55
CA LEU A 56 18.95 -3.00 -3.07
C LEU A 56 17.63 -3.61 -2.61
N GLU A 57 16.89 -4.25 -3.52
CA GLU A 57 15.69 -5.05 -3.21
C GLU A 57 15.95 -6.06 -2.08
N MET A 58 17.19 -6.55 -1.98
CA MET A 58 17.68 -7.39 -0.87
C MET A 58 17.52 -6.76 0.52
N ALA A 59 17.59 -5.43 0.63
CA ALA A 59 17.45 -4.75 1.92
C ALA A 59 16.02 -4.73 2.41
N VAL A 60 15.05 -4.55 1.52
CA VAL A 60 13.62 -4.70 1.83
C VAL A 60 13.33 -6.15 2.24
N HIS A 61 13.93 -7.12 1.53
CA HIS A 61 13.80 -8.54 1.88
C HIS A 61 14.38 -8.85 3.27
N LYS A 62 15.59 -8.36 3.56
CA LYS A 62 16.25 -8.55 4.85
C LYS A 62 15.48 -7.86 5.97
N PHE A 63 14.98 -6.65 5.74
CA PHE A 63 14.20 -5.91 6.72
C PHE A 63 12.94 -6.67 7.15
N GLY A 64 12.12 -7.12 6.20
CA GLY A 64 10.89 -7.84 6.54
C GLY A 64 11.14 -9.21 7.19
N LYS A 65 12.29 -9.85 6.94
CA LYS A 65 12.71 -11.07 7.68
C LYS A 65 13.01 -10.80 9.15
N VAL A 66 13.52 -9.62 9.48
CA VAL A 66 13.84 -9.23 10.86
C VAL A 66 12.58 -8.78 11.61
N HIS A 67 11.62 -8.19 10.90
CA HIS A 67 10.40 -7.63 11.48
C HIS A 67 9.11 -8.28 10.92
N PRO A 68 8.91 -9.59 11.08
CA PRO A 68 7.74 -10.28 10.54
C PRO A 68 6.42 -9.86 11.23
N GLU A 69 6.46 -9.37 12.47
CA GLU A 69 5.32 -8.79 13.19
C GLU A 69 4.76 -7.55 12.49
N LEU A 70 5.63 -6.71 11.91
CA LEU A 70 5.22 -5.53 11.15
C LEU A 70 4.47 -5.95 9.87
N LEU A 71 4.93 -7.00 9.19
CA LEU A 71 4.27 -7.54 8.00
C LEU A 71 2.89 -8.08 8.33
N ARG A 72 2.78 -8.87 9.41
CA ARG A 72 1.48 -9.41 9.88
C ARG A 72 0.52 -8.30 10.31
N ALA A 73 1.01 -7.28 11.02
CA ALA A 73 0.19 -6.13 11.38
C ALA A 73 -0.25 -5.36 10.13
N GLY A 74 0.65 -5.15 9.18
CA GLY A 74 0.39 -4.46 7.92
C GLY A 74 -0.65 -5.15 7.06
N VAL A 75 -0.51 -6.46 6.82
CA VAL A 75 -1.48 -7.20 6.02
C VAL A 75 -2.84 -7.29 6.71
N ARG A 76 -2.90 -7.45 8.04
CA ARG A 76 -4.15 -7.36 8.82
C ARG A 76 -4.79 -5.99 8.69
N PHE A 77 -4.01 -4.92 8.79
CA PHE A 77 -4.49 -3.56 8.68
C PHE A 77 -5.18 -3.31 7.32
N LEU A 78 -4.54 -3.78 6.24
CA LEU A 78 -4.99 -3.60 4.85
C LEU A 78 -6.17 -4.51 4.47
N THR A 79 -6.22 -5.74 4.98
CA THR A 79 -7.25 -6.73 4.60
C THR A 79 -8.44 -6.79 5.55
N LYS A 80 -8.40 -6.12 6.70
CA LYS A 80 -9.55 -6.11 7.61
C LYS A 80 -10.74 -5.40 6.98
N ARG A 81 -11.83 -6.15 6.79
CA ARG A 81 -13.16 -5.60 6.47
C ARG A 81 -13.63 -4.67 7.59
N ARG A 82 -14.08 -3.49 7.20
CA ARG A 82 -14.69 -2.49 8.09
C ARG A 82 -16.01 -2.02 7.51
N SER A 83 -16.89 -1.41 8.27
CA SER A 83 -17.95 -0.60 7.68
C SER A 83 -17.36 0.68 7.06
N SER A 84 -18.05 1.30 6.10
CA SER A 84 -17.60 2.57 5.51
C SER A 84 -17.40 3.66 6.58
N PHE A 85 -18.28 3.68 7.58
CA PHE A 85 -18.19 4.60 8.71
C PHE A 85 -16.93 4.36 9.56
N GLU A 86 -16.67 3.11 9.97
CA GLU A 86 -15.47 2.78 10.75
C GLU A 86 -14.18 3.08 9.98
N HIS A 87 -14.16 2.80 8.67
CA HIS A 87 -13.02 3.10 7.82
C HIS A 87 -12.76 4.61 7.78
N GLU A 88 -13.80 5.43 7.55
CA GLU A 88 -13.67 6.89 7.53
C GLU A 88 -13.19 7.46 8.87
N VAL A 89 -13.74 6.97 9.99
CA VAL A 89 -13.30 7.38 11.34
C VAL A 89 -11.84 7.03 11.56
N MET A 90 -11.40 5.83 11.16
CA MET A 90 -10.01 5.41 11.24
C MET A 90 -9.09 6.34 10.42
N LEU A 91 -9.44 6.64 9.16
CA LEU A 91 -8.64 7.55 8.32
C LEU A 91 -8.54 8.94 8.96
N LYS A 92 -9.66 9.49 9.44
CA LYS A 92 -9.70 10.79 10.14
C LYS A 92 -8.81 10.77 11.37
N LEU A 93 -8.89 9.73 12.21
CA LEU A 93 -8.08 9.63 13.42
C LEU A 93 -6.58 9.61 13.08
N LEU A 94 -6.16 8.82 12.11
CA LEU A 94 -4.76 8.75 11.68
C LEU A 94 -4.27 10.07 11.04
N ALA A 95 -5.14 10.78 10.30
CA ALA A 95 -4.78 12.00 9.57
C ALA A 95 -4.81 13.28 10.44
N THR A 96 -5.69 13.34 11.44
CA THR A 96 -6.06 14.62 12.10
C THR A 96 -5.75 14.68 13.59
N ARG A 97 -5.29 13.59 14.22
CA ARG A 97 -5.11 13.57 15.68
C ARG A 97 -4.27 14.76 16.18
N PRO A 98 -4.89 15.70 16.92
CA PRO A 98 -4.19 16.85 17.47
C PRO A 98 -3.08 16.39 18.41
N CYS A 99 -2.00 17.16 18.46
CA CYS A 99 -0.86 16.83 19.29
C CYS A 99 -0.34 18.04 20.02
N SER A 100 -0.25 17.93 21.34
CA SER A 100 0.46 18.85 22.23
C SER A 100 1.88 18.36 22.56
N CYS A 101 2.46 17.47 21.75
CA CYS A 101 3.83 17.05 22.00
C CYS A 101 4.80 18.16 21.59
N LYS A 102 5.92 18.26 22.32
CA LYS A 102 6.99 19.25 22.06
C LYS A 102 7.47 19.27 20.62
N VAL A 103 7.47 18.12 19.93
CA VAL A 103 7.88 18.05 18.51
C VAL A 103 6.89 18.80 17.61
N CYS A 104 5.59 18.70 17.89
CA CYS A 104 4.56 19.42 17.15
C CYS A 104 4.56 20.93 17.44
N GLU A 105 4.80 21.31 18.69
CA GLU A 105 4.99 22.72 19.07
C GLU A 105 6.20 23.31 18.33
N MET A 106 7.30 22.56 18.25
CA MET A 106 8.50 22.99 17.53
C MET A 106 8.30 23.08 16.01
N THR A 107 7.65 22.10 15.36
CA THR A 107 7.39 22.19 13.91
C THR A 107 6.44 23.34 13.57
N ALA A 108 5.44 23.61 14.42
CA ALA A 108 4.57 24.77 14.27
C ALA A 108 5.36 26.09 14.34
N ASN A 109 6.33 26.20 15.26
CA ASN A 109 7.15 27.40 15.44
C ASN A 109 8.16 27.64 14.30
N ILE A 110 8.55 26.61 13.55
CA ILE A 110 9.53 26.71 12.45
C ILE A 110 8.84 27.07 11.12
N GLY A 111 7.50 27.10 11.06
CA GLY A 111 6.77 27.37 9.82
C GLY A 111 6.85 26.24 8.79
N HIS A 112 7.38 25.08 9.17
CA HIS A 112 7.27 23.87 8.35
C HIS A 112 5.87 23.29 8.54
N SER A 113 5.07 23.30 7.47
CA SER A 113 3.82 22.55 7.48
C SER A 113 4.16 21.08 7.65
N VAL A 114 3.73 20.51 8.78
CA VAL A 114 3.59 19.06 8.92
C VAL A 114 2.69 18.66 7.75
N GLY A 115 3.20 17.76 6.89
CA GLY A 115 2.53 17.38 5.65
C GLY A 115 1.05 17.04 5.87
N ASP A 116 0.25 17.23 4.82
CA ASP A 116 -1.18 16.88 4.87
C ASP A 116 -1.34 15.46 5.47
N GLY A 117 -2.26 15.31 6.42
CA GLY A 117 -2.46 14.06 7.15
C GLY A 117 -2.74 12.89 6.21
N THR A 118 -3.42 13.17 5.11
CA THR A 118 -3.67 12.23 4.01
C THR A 118 -2.36 11.75 3.37
N GLN A 119 -1.39 12.64 3.14
CA GLN A 119 -0.09 12.26 2.57
C GLN A 119 0.74 11.39 3.53
N ILE A 120 0.66 11.65 4.84
CA ILE A 120 1.34 10.83 5.85
C ILE A 120 0.74 9.42 5.85
N LEU A 121 -0.58 9.33 5.79
CA LEU A 121 -1.29 8.06 5.72
C LEU A 121 -0.95 7.29 4.43
N ALA A 122 -0.96 7.97 3.28
CA ALA A 122 -0.55 7.39 2.01
C ALA A 122 0.87 6.82 2.07
N ARG A 123 1.82 7.58 2.65
CA ARG A 123 3.21 7.13 2.82
C ARG A 123 3.32 5.93 3.74
N MET A 124 2.56 5.90 4.83
CA MET A 124 2.51 4.77 5.75
C MET A 124 2.00 3.50 5.05
N VAL A 125 0.88 3.62 4.33
CA VAL A 125 0.28 2.52 3.59
C VAL A 125 1.23 2.02 2.49
N THR A 126 1.80 2.92 1.69
CA THR A 126 2.77 2.58 0.64
C THR A 126 4.03 1.94 1.21
N LEU A 127 4.53 2.40 2.37
CA LEU A 127 5.64 1.76 3.07
C LEU A 127 5.32 0.29 3.38
N VAL A 128 4.17 0.02 4.00
CA VAL A 128 3.74 -1.33 4.36
C VAL A 128 3.56 -2.20 3.11
N ILE A 129 2.93 -1.67 2.06
CA ILE A 129 2.75 -2.38 0.80
C ILE A 129 4.09 -2.76 0.17
N ASN A 130 5.06 -1.83 0.15
CA ASN A 130 6.38 -2.10 -0.41
C ASN A 130 7.12 -3.20 0.38
N LEU A 131 6.98 -3.21 1.70
CA LEU A 131 7.50 -4.28 2.55
C LEU A 131 6.85 -5.62 2.20
N LEU A 132 5.52 -5.67 2.11
CA LEU A 132 4.78 -6.89 1.75
C LEU A 132 5.16 -7.40 0.36
N ASN A 133 5.17 -6.52 -0.65
CA ASN A 133 5.55 -6.85 -2.02
C ASN A 133 6.96 -7.43 -2.08
N GLY A 134 7.93 -6.77 -1.43
CA GLY A 134 9.32 -7.27 -1.41
C GLY A 134 9.45 -8.64 -0.75
N GLN A 135 8.60 -8.99 0.21
CA GLN A 135 8.58 -10.33 0.79
C GLN A 135 7.92 -11.36 -0.13
N ILE A 136 6.82 -11.01 -0.79
CA ILE A 136 6.12 -11.88 -1.75
C ILE A 136 7.03 -12.18 -2.95
N ASP A 137 7.69 -11.16 -3.50
CA ASP A 137 8.60 -11.30 -4.64
C ASP A 137 9.81 -12.18 -4.32
N GLY A 138 10.26 -12.15 -3.06
CA GLY A 138 11.35 -12.98 -2.56
C GLY A 138 10.95 -14.42 -2.21
N LEU A 139 9.75 -14.87 -2.57
CA LEU A 139 9.30 -16.26 -2.43
C LEU A 139 9.35 -16.96 -3.79
N HIS A 140 10.27 -17.90 -3.94
CA HIS A 140 10.29 -18.75 -5.13
C HIS A 140 9.14 -19.79 -5.04
N GLN A 141 8.39 -19.95 -6.13
CA GLN A 141 7.40 -21.04 -6.37
C GLN A 141 6.02 -20.93 -5.68
N HIS A 142 5.54 -19.74 -5.28
CA HIS A 142 4.21 -19.59 -4.64
C HIS A 142 4.05 -20.48 -3.38
N LYS A 143 5.16 -20.77 -2.70
CA LYS A 143 5.19 -21.63 -1.51
C LYS A 143 5.33 -20.80 -0.25
N PHE A 144 4.58 -21.20 0.76
CA PHE A 144 4.71 -20.67 2.11
C PHE A 144 6.00 -21.15 2.76
N ARG A 145 6.50 -20.38 3.72
CA ARG A 145 7.68 -20.75 4.51
C ARG A 145 7.28 -21.83 5.52
N SER A 146 8.16 -22.81 5.70
CA SER A 146 7.96 -23.84 6.72
C SER A 146 8.01 -23.23 8.12
N GLU A 147 7.16 -23.74 9.00
CA GLU A 147 7.23 -23.42 10.42
C GLU A 147 8.52 -24.00 11.01
N HIS A 148 9.24 -23.18 11.79
CA HIS A 148 10.37 -23.64 12.57
C HIS A 148 9.90 -23.84 14.01
N SER A 149 9.85 -25.11 14.45
CA SER A 149 9.38 -25.52 15.78
C SER A 149 10.06 -24.80 16.94
N ASP A 150 11.29 -24.35 16.74
CA ASP A 150 12.15 -23.82 17.80
C ASP A 150 11.97 -22.29 18.00
N LYS A 151 11.09 -21.66 17.23
CA LYS A 151 10.87 -20.21 17.22
C LYS A 151 9.43 -19.89 17.59
N GLY A 152 9.23 -19.01 18.58
CA GLY A 152 7.91 -18.50 18.94
C GLY A 152 7.25 -17.77 17.77
N ALA A 153 5.91 -17.78 17.71
CA ALA A 153 5.11 -17.28 16.58
C ALA A 153 5.52 -15.86 16.09
N GLY A 154 5.91 -14.96 17.00
CA GLY A 154 6.35 -13.60 16.65
C GLY A 154 7.69 -13.53 15.90
N SER A 155 8.51 -14.59 15.93
CA SER A 155 9.83 -14.66 15.29
C SER A 155 9.87 -15.51 14.03
N GLN A 156 8.73 -16.13 13.68
CA GLN A 156 8.60 -16.95 12.49
C GLN A 156 8.50 -16.05 11.25
N LEU A 157 9.19 -16.45 10.19
CA LEU A 157 9.25 -15.69 8.94
C LEU A 157 7.89 -15.66 8.25
N TRP A 158 7.48 -14.49 7.79
CA TRP A 158 6.26 -14.33 7.01
C TRP A 158 6.51 -14.61 5.51
N PRO A 159 5.55 -15.18 4.76
CA PRO A 159 4.30 -15.80 5.20
C PRO A 159 4.45 -17.32 5.41
N GLN A 160 3.73 -17.88 6.39
CA GLN A 160 3.75 -19.32 6.71
C GLN A 160 2.53 -20.09 6.20
N GLY A 161 1.47 -19.39 5.85
CA GLY A 161 0.25 -19.99 5.35
C GLY A 161 -0.72 -18.94 4.83
N PRO A 162 -1.89 -19.39 4.32
CA PRO A 162 -2.94 -18.49 3.86
C PRO A 162 -3.37 -17.46 4.91
N ASP A 163 -3.39 -17.84 6.19
CA ASP A 163 -3.80 -16.96 7.30
C ASP A 163 -2.80 -15.81 7.54
N ASP A 164 -1.55 -15.97 7.13
CA ASP A 164 -0.57 -14.89 7.14
C ASP A 164 -0.81 -13.90 5.99
N LEU A 165 -1.34 -14.34 4.85
CA LEU A 165 -1.66 -13.47 3.71
C LEU A 165 -3.04 -12.82 3.83
N LEU A 166 -4.02 -13.58 4.28
CA LEU A 166 -5.45 -13.25 4.30
C LEU A 166 -6.04 -13.63 5.65
N PRO A 167 -5.65 -12.93 6.73
CA PRO A 167 -5.96 -13.28 8.12
C PRO A 167 -7.45 -13.29 8.46
N PHE A 168 -8.31 -12.75 7.59
CA PHE A 168 -9.77 -12.72 7.76
C PHE A 168 -10.49 -13.61 6.74
N GLY A 169 -9.74 -14.46 6.03
CA GLY A 169 -10.25 -15.21 4.89
C GLY A 169 -10.35 -14.37 3.62
N VAL A 170 -10.61 -15.04 2.51
CA VAL A 170 -10.51 -14.46 1.17
C VAL A 170 -11.51 -13.31 0.96
N GLN A 171 -12.79 -13.53 1.27
CA GLN A 171 -13.86 -12.58 0.96
C GLN A 171 -13.70 -11.26 1.73
N ASP A 172 -13.51 -11.33 3.04
CA ASP A 172 -13.33 -10.14 3.88
C ASP A 172 -12.04 -9.39 3.51
N SER A 173 -10.99 -10.12 3.10
CA SER A 173 -9.74 -9.52 2.63
C SER A 173 -9.91 -8.75 1.32
N VAL A 174 -10.69 -9.28 0.37
CA VAL A 174 -11.03 -8.56 -0.86
C VAL A 174 -11.80 -7.29 -0.52
N GLU A 175 -12.83 -7.37 0.32
CA GLU A 175 -13.62 -6.20 0.71
C GLU A 175 -12.75 -5.13 1.41
N GLY A 176 -11.84 -5.54 2.30
CA GLY A 176 -10.89 -4.63 2.95
C GLY A 176 -9.97 -3.93 1.94
N LEU A 177 -9.39 -4.65 0.99
CA LEU A 177 -8.54 -4.08 -0.07
C LEU A 177 -9.32 -3.12 -0.97
N VAL A 178 -10.58 -3.43 -1.30
CA VAL A 178 -11.45 -2.57 -2.10
C VAL A 178 -11.71 -1.24 -1.42
N GLN A 179 -11.86 -1.21 -0.10
CA GLN A 179 -12.04 0.05 0.65
C GLN A 179 -10.84 0.98 0.47
N TRP A 180 -9.63 0.44 0.56
CA TRP A 180 -8.41 1.20 0.33
C TRP A 180 -8.26 1.65 -1.12
N ALA A 181 -8.56 0.78 -2.10
CA ALA A 181 -8.50 1.12 -3.52
C ALA A 181 -9.58 2.13 -3.96
N SER A 182 -10.68 2.22 -3.21
CA SER A 182 -11.78 3.18 -3.44
C SER A 182 -11.54 4.54 -2.79
N GLY A 183 -10.49 4.64 -1.97
CA GLY A 183 -10.09 5.90 -1.35
C GLY A 183 -9.64 6.94 -2.37
N ASP A 184 -9.51 8.18 -1.90
CA ASP A 184 -8.77 9.25 -2.60
C ASP A 184 -7.70 9.77 -1.64
N ILE A 185 -6.87 8.85 -1.16
CA ILE A 185 -5.81 9.09 -0.18
C ILE A 185 -4.43 9.09 -0.82
N GLY A 186 -4.29 8.66 -2.09
CA GLY A 186 -3.04 8.71 -2.85
C GLY A 186 -2.16 7.48 -2.73
N CYS A 187 -2.74 6.32 -2.44
CA CYS A 187 -2.05 5.01 -2.43
C CYS A 187 -2.84 3.91 -3.16
N GLU A 188 -3.82 4.29 -3.97
CA GLU A 188 -4.74 3.36 -4.65
C GLU A 188 -3.96 2.44 -5.60
N ASP A 189 -2.99 2.99 -6.34
CA ASP A 189 -2.13 2.24 -7.25
C ASP A 189 -1.33 1.15 -6.52
N ALA A 190 -0.76 1.48 -5.36
CA ALA A 190 -0.01 0.54 -4.54
C ALA A 190 -0.91 -0.61 -4.04
N ILE A 191 -2.15 -0.32 -3.64
CA ILE A 191 -3.13 -1.32 -3.21
C ILE A 191 -3.48 -2.27 -4.36
N LEU A 192 -3.67 -1.75 -5.56
CA LEU A 192 -3.96 -2.56 -6.74
C LEU A 192 -2.80 -3.46 -7.12
N ILE A 193 -1.56 -2.97 -7.04
CA ILE A 193 -0.34 -3.76 -7.26
C ILE A 193 -0.24 -4.90 -6.23
N LEU A 194 -0.43 -4.60 -4.94
CA LEU A 194 -0.44 -5.60 -3.88
C LEU A 194 -1.53 -6.67 -4.14
N SER A 195 -2.74 -6.24 -4.49
CA SER A 195 -3.86 -7.14 -4.78
C SER A 195 -3.54 -8.08 -5.94
N GLY A 196 -2.89 -7.59 -6.98
CA GLY A 196 -2.40 -8.40 -8.09
C GLY A 196 -1.37 -9.44 -7.66
N LYS A 197 -0.33 -9.01 -6.92
CA LYS A 197 0.72 -9.90 -6.40
C LYS A 197 0.15 -10.98 -5.49
N LEU A 198 -0.76 -10.62 -4.58
CA LEU A 198 -1.46 -11.59 -3.72
C LEU A 198 -2.32 -12.56 -4.54
N SER A 199 -2.96 -12.10 -5.61
CA SER A 199 -3.79 -12.94 -6.49
C SER A 199 -2.95 -13.97 -7.25
N VAL A 200 -1.79 -13.56 -7.76
CA VAL A 200 -0.80 -14.45 -8.39
C VAL A 200 -0.20 -15.43 -7.38
N PHE A 201 0.07 -14.96 -6.16
CA PHE A 201 0.61 -15.82 -5.11
C PHE A 201 -0.40 -16.84 -4.60
N TYR A 202 -1.67 -16.46 -4.46
CA TYR A 202 -2.70 -17.27 -3.83
C TYR A 202 -3.97 -17.31 -4.70
N ALA A 203 -4.07 -18.33 -5.55
CA ALA A 203 -5.15 -18.50 -6.54
C ALA A 203 -6.60 -18.35 -6.00
N PRO A 204 -6.94 -18.76 -4.76
CA PRO A 204 -8.28 -18.52 -4.22
C PRO A 204 -8.64 -17.03 -4.14
N LEU A 205 -7.68 -16.14 -3.91
CA LEU A 205 -7.91 -14.69 -3.93
C LEU A 205 -8.26 -14.20 -5.34
N ALA A 206 -7.51 -14.64 -6.35
CA ALA A 206 -7.79 -14.29 -7.74
C ALA A 206 -9.22 -14.67 -8.15
N LYS A 207 -9.67 -15.87 -7.77
CA LYS A 207 -11.04 -16.33 -8.03
C LYS A 207 -12.08 -15.42 -7.36
N SER A 208 -11.86 -15.03 -6.11
CA SER A 208 -12.79 -14.15 -5.38
C SER A 208 -12.84 -12.73 -5.96
N VAL A 209 -11.69 -12.16 -6.35
CA VAL A 209 -11.64 -10.87 -7.06
C VAL A 209 -12.43 -10.93 -8.38
N LEU A 210 -12.42 -12.08 -9.06
CA LEU A 210 -13.12 -12.31 -10.33
C LEU A 210 -14.60 -12.70 -10.15
N SER A 211 -15.02 -13.25 -9.02
CA SER A 211 -16.39 -13.76 -8.81
C SER A 211 -17.34 -12.69 -8.23
N ALA A 212 -18.25 -12.15 -9.07
CA ALA A 212 -19.52 -11.42 -8.78
C ALA A 212 -19.52 -10.21 -7.80
N PRO A 213 -20.37 -9.16 -8.03
CA PRO A 213 -20.55 -8.42 -9.26
C PRO A 213 -19.44 -7.36 -9.35
N TYR A 214 -18.25 -7.72 -9.82
CA TYR A 214 -17.17 -6.81 -10.23
C TYR A 214 -16.78 -5.68 -9.28
N ALA A 215 -17.26 -5.58 -8.03
CA ALA A 215 -17.11 -4.37 -7.21
C ALA A 215 -15.62 -4.06 -6.97
N ALA A 216 -14.80 -5.10 -6.83
CA ALA A 216 -13.36 -4.98 -6.68
C ALA A 216 -12.64 -4.48 -7.95
N LEU A 217 -13.17 -4.76 -9.14
CA LEU A 217 -12.65 -4.26 -10.42
C LEU A 217 -13.31 -2.94 -10.84
N LYS A 218 -14.56 -2.71 -10.43
CA LYS A 218 -15.38 -1.55 -10.79
C LYS A 218 -14.73 -0.27 -10.29
N VAL A 219 -14.15 -0.29 -9.10
CA VAL A 219 -13.45 0.85 -8.52
C VAL A 219 -12.24 1.29 -9.36
N PRO A 220 -11.23 0.44 -9.62
CA PRO A 220 -10.09 0.81 -10.46
C PRO A 220 -10.50 1.20 -11.89
N ILE A 221 -11.55 0.57 -12.43
CA ILE A 221 -12.08 0.89 -13.76
C ILE A 221 -12.77 2.24 -13.79
N GLN A 222 -13.72 2.50 -12.90
CA GLN A 222 -14.42 3.79 -12.80
C GLN A 222 -13.45 4.94 -12.52
N PHE A 223 -12.37 4.63 -11.81
CA PHE A 223 -11.28 5.56 -11.60
C PHE A 223 -10.57 5.90 -12.92
N LEU A 224 -10.20 4.90 -13.73
CA LEU A 224 -9.65 5.13 -15.07
C LEU A 224 -10.62 5.89 -15.98
N GLU A 225 -11.90 5.51 -16.00
CA GLU A 225 -12.93 6.18 -16.81
C GLU A 225 -13.03 7.67 -16.47
N ARG A 226 -13.10 8.00 -15.18
CA ARG A 226 -13.20 9.38 -14.70
C ARG A 226 -11.98 10.20 -15.12
N ASN A 227 -10.78 9.68 -14.96
CA ASN A 227 -9.57 10.41 -15.31
C ASN A 227 -9.33 10.49 -16.83
N MET A 228 -9.74 9.47 -17.60
CA MET A 228 -9.73 9.51 -19.06
C MET A 228 -10.71 10.54 -19.62
N LYS A 229 -11.92 10.67 -19.05
CA LYS A 229 -12.89 11.71 -19.43
C LYS A 229 -12.31 13.11 -19.22
N LYS A 230 -11.71 13.36 -18.05
CA LYS A 230 -11.04 14.64 -17.76
C LYS A 230 -9.93 14.97 -18.77
N ARG A 231 -9.16 13.96 -19.20
CA ARG A 231 -8.07 14.14 -20.17
C ARG A 231 -8.52 14.38 -21.61
N ARG A 232 -9.74 13.95 -21.97
CA ARG A 232 -10.34 14.12 -23.29
C ARG A 232 -11.11 15.43 -23.42
N ASP A 233 -11.44 16.08 -22.31
CA ASP A 233 -12.15 17.35 -22.30
C ASP A 233 -11.16 18.51 -22.51
N PRO A 234 -11.21 19.21 -23.66
CA PRO A 234 -10.31 20.32 -23.95
C PRO A 234 -10.54 21.55 -23.05
N THR A 235 -11.68 21.60 -22.34
CA THR A 235 -12.08 22.71 -21.46
C THR A 235 -11.59 22.53 -20.03
N LEU A 236 -11.26 21.29 -19.65
CA LEU A 236 -10.62 20.96 -18.37
C LEU A 236 -9.10 21.06 -18.55
N SER A 237 -8.54 22.22 -18.23
CA SER A 237 -7.09 22.48 -18.15
C SER A 237 -6.30 21.29 -17.57
N PRO A 238 -5.07 20.99 -18.06
CA PRO A 238 -4.32 19.79 -17.71
C PRO A 238 -3.77 19.91 -16.29
N GLN A 239 -4.59 19.65 -15.27
CA GLN A 239 -4.15 19.76 -13.86
C GLN A 239 -3.79 18.42 -13.22
N GLU A 240 -4.16 17.28 -13.80
CA GLU A 240 -3.46 16.03 -13.47
C GLU A 240 -2.31 15.85 -14.46
N ASP A 241 -1.10 16.08 -13.95
CA ASP A 241 0.14 15.86 -14.68
C ASP A 241 0.10 14.47 -15.33
N ALA A 242 0.55 14.36 -16.58
CA ALA A 242 0.53 13.10 -17.34
C ALA A 242 1.12 11.92 -16.54
N LEU A 243 2.10 12.23 -15.70
CA LEU A 243 2.75 11.31 -14.77
C LEU A 243 1.80 10.74 -13.72
N THR A 244 0.92 11.56 -13.14
CA THR A 244 -0.09 11.13 -12.16
C THR A 244 -1.09 10.16 -12.78
N PHE A 245 -1.56 10.46 -14.00
CA PHE A 245 -2.43 9.55 -14.75
C PHE A 245 -1.73 8.21 -15.03
N VAL A 246 -0.48 8.24 -15.53
CA VAL A 246 0.29 7.03 -15.83
C VAL A 246 0.52 6.19 -14.58
N ASN A 247 0.89 6.81 -13.45
CA ASN A 247 1.12 6.09 -12.19
C ASN A 247 -0.17 5.40 -11.72
N LYS A 248 -1.30 6.10 -11.77
CA LYS A 248 -2.60 5.54 -11.41
C LYS A 248 -3.03 4.41 -12.35
N ALA A 249 -2.79 4.56 -13.66
CA ALA A 249 -3.12 3.54 -14.65
C ALA A 249 -2.25 2.28 -14.51
N ARG A 250 -0.97 2.44 -14.12
CA ARG A 250 -0.06 1.32 -13.87
C ARG A 250 -0.61 0.34 -12.85
N GLY A 251 -1.17 0.82 -11.73
CA GLY A 251 -1.71 -0.07 -10.71
C GLY A 251 -2.85 -0.95 -11.23
N VAL A 252 -3.74 -0.35 -12.03
CA VAL A 252 -4.84 -1.07 -12.67
C VAL A 252 -4.33 -2.10 -13.67
N VAL A 253 -3.43 -1.72 -14.57
CA VAL A 253 -2.83 -2.64 -15.54
C VAL A 253 -2.07 -3.77 -14.85
N SER A 254 -1.33 -3.47 -13.78
CA SER A 254 -0.63 -4.47 -12.99
C SER A 254 -1.59 -5.48 -12.36
N LEU A 255 -2.74 -5.03 -11.83
CA LEU A 255 -3.76 -5.92 -11.30
C LEU A 255 -4.32 -6.83 -12.41
N PHE A 256 -4.66 -6.28 -13.57
CA PHE A 256 -5.19 -7.05 -14.69
C PHE A 256 -4.21 -8.10 -15.20
N ASN A 257 -2.95 -7.73 -15.44
CA ASN A 257 -1.91 -8.67 -15.84
C ASN A 257 -1.74 -9.80 -14.81
N SER A 258 -1.82 -9.46 -13.52
CA SER A 258 -1.72 -10.44 -12.44
C SER A 258 -2.93 -11.40 -12.43
N LEU A 259 -4.14 -10.88 -12.65
CA LEU A 259 -5.35 -11.70 -12.73
C LEU A 259 -5.38 -12.55 -14.00
N ASP A 260 -4.75 -12.13 -15.09
CA ASP A 260 -4.62 -12.92 -16.31
C ASP A 260 -3.72 -14.14 -16.05
N ILE A 261 -2.57 -13.91 -15.42
CA ILE A 261 -1.65 -14.97 -14.98
C ILE A 261 -2.34 -15.94 -14.01
N ALA A 262 -3.13 -15.43 -13.06
CA ALA A 262 -3.74 -16.24 -12.00
C ALA A 262 -5.07 -16.92 -12.40
N GLY A 263 -5.83 -16.31 -13.32
CA GLY A 263 -7.22 -16.64 -13.61
C GLY A 263 -7.52 -17.09 -15.04
N GLY A 264 -6.59 -16.90 -15.99
CA GLY A 264 -6.76 -17.29 -17.39
C GLY A 264 -8.07 -16.78 -18.02
N PRO A 265 -8.83 -17.62 -18.77
CA PRO A 265 -10.03 -17.20 -19.51
C PRO A 265 -11.15 -16.54 -18.69
N ALA A 266 -11.14 -16.73 -17.36
CA ALA A 266 -12.11 -16.11 -16.46
C ALA A 266 -11.99 -14.58 -16.43
N LEU A 267 -10.79 -14.03 -16.66
CA LEU A 267 -10.59 -12.59 -16.72
C LEU A 267 -11.20 -11.99 -17.98
N SER A 268 -11.02 -12.61 -19.14
CA SER A 268 -11.61 -12.14 -20.41
C SER A 268 -13.14 -12.07 -20.32
N ASN A 269 -13.76 -13.09 -19.71
CA ASN A 269 -15.21 -13.10 -19.46
C ASN A 269 -15.66 -12.03 -18.45
N ALA A 270 -14.82 -11.72 -17.46
CA ALA A 270 -15.10 -10.65 -16.51
C ALA A 270 -14.95 -9.25 -17.13
N LEU A 271 -14.01 -9.09 -18.07
CA LEU A 271 -13.72 -7.85 -18.79
C LEU A 271 -14.70 -7.56 -19.95
N PHE A 272 -15.26 -8.60 -20.58
CA PHE A 272 -16.16 -8.47 -21.74
C PHE A 272 -17.36 -7.52 -21.53
N PRO A 273 -18.05 -7.50 -20.36
CA PRO A 273 -19.14 -6.57 -20.08
C PRO A 273 -18.68 -5.12 -19.85
N MET A 274 -17.37 -4.88 -19.68
CA MET A 274 -16.82 -3.57 -19.32
C MET A 274 -16.63 -2.66 -20.54
N GLY A 275 -16.81 -3.17 -21.76
CA GLY A 275 -16.89 -2.39 -23.00
C GLY A 275 -15.55 -2.13 -23.72
N GLU A 276 -15.63 -1.73 -24.99
CA GLU A 276 -14.49 -1.52 -25.90
C GLU A 276 -13.52 -0.41 -25.45
N TRP A 277 -13.90 0.44 -24.50
CA TRP A 277 -13.10 1.61 -24.10
C TRP A 277 -11.90 1.26 -23.21
N ALA A 278 -11.88 0.09 -22.58
CA ALA A 278 -10.80 -0.36 -21.71
C ALA A 278 -9.58 -0.87 -22.50
N PHE A 279 -9.80 -1.52 -23.64
CA PHE A 279 -8.75 -2.10 -24.49
C PHE A 279 -7.68 -1.07 -24.95
N PRO A 280 -8.04 0.15 -25.42
CA PRO A 280 -7.06 1.16 -25.79
C PRO A 280 -6.18 1.67 -24.63
N ILE A 281 -6.58 1.45 -23.37
CA ILE A 281 -5.78 1.84 -22.19
C ILE A 281 -4.69 0.79 -21.96
N PHE A 282 -5.02 -0.50 -22.08
CA PHE A 282 -4.05 -1.58 -21.96
C PHE A 282 -2.98 -1.49 -23.03
N ASP A 283 -3.35 -1.19 -24.27
CA ASP A 283 -2.42 -0.98 -25.40
C ASP A 283 -1.51 0.24 -25.18
N LYS A 284 -2.04 1.33 -24.61
CA LYS A 284 -1.25 2.56 -24.40
C LYS A 284 -0.29 2.46 -23.22
N VAL A 285 -0.65 1.74 -22.16
CA VAL A 285 0.25 1.55 -21.00
C VAL A 285 1.41 0.61 -21.36
N THR A 286 1.15 -0.46 -22.14
CA THR A 286 2.23 -1.31 -22.68
C THR A 286 3.22 -0.52 -23.53
N ILE A 287 2.75 0.43 -24.34
CA ILE A 287 3.61 1.32 -25.14
C ILE A 287 4.46 2.25 -24.24
N VAL A 288 3.90 2.82 -23.17
CA VAL A 288 4.65 3.72 -22.28
C VAL A 288 5.72 2.98 -21.48
N ASP A 289 5.45 1.75 -21.02
CA ASP A 289 6.44 0.92 -20.34
C ASP A 289 7.51 0.42 -21.33
N TYR A 290 7.15 0.13 -22.59
CA TYR A 290 8.12 -0.17 -23.65
C TYR A 290 9.04 1.01 -23.98
N ILE A 291 8.53 2.24 -23.96
CA ILE A 291 9.31 3.46 -24.18
C ILE A 291 10.24 3.73 -22.99
N LYS A 292 9.79 3.49 -21.74
CA LYS A 292 10.65 3.68 -20.56
C LYS A 292 11.76 2.64 -20.43
N CYS A 293 11.54 1.41 -20.87
CA CYS A 293 12.56 0.36 -20.89
C CYS A 293 13.57 0.49 -22.05
N ASN A 294 13.24 1.26 -23.10
CA ASN A 294 14.06 1.43 -24.30
C ASN A 294 14.51 2.88 -24.56
N SER A 295 14.33 3.78 -23.60
CA SER A 295 14.94 5.11 -23.67
C SER A 295 16.34 5.04 -23.02
N PRO A 296 17.41 5.39 -23.75
CA PRO A 296 18.79 5.33 -23.25
C PRO A 296 19.04 6.28 -22.07
#